data_AF-A0A1V5IYU9-F1
#
_entry.id   AF-A0A1V5IYU9-F1
#
_cell.length_a   1.000
_cell.length_b   1.000
_cell.length_c   1.000
_cell.angle_alpha   90.00
_cell.angle_beta   90.00
_cell.angle_gamma   90.00
#
_symmetry.space_group_name_H-M   'P 1'
#
loop_
_entity.id
_entity.type
_entity.pdbx_description
1 polymer ?
#
loop_
_entity_poly.entity_id
_entity_poly.type
_entity_poly.pdbx_seq_one_letter_code
_entity_poly.pdbx_strand_id
1 'polypeptide(L)'
;MKRVLVFIVMVLLVVGVQAQKKSVFDPVRVEDLRMDDAKAGYGTWFLRINTTLSATTAKLSFDEAGEFNGFESAFLSRIGFGPAYAHYIEKDGQAVNNYSINAFLLTPTEGFTNLAIASTFSMYNVNIGLGYDIIKDQPFKKNIFLMFGVQMTL
;
A
#
# COMPACT_ATOMS: atom_id res chain seq x y z
N MET A 1 -12.16 11.73 -18.68
CA MET A 1 -10.73 11.50 -18.36
C MET A 1 -10.51 10.59 -17.15
N LYS A 2 -11.05 10.88 -15.95
CA LYS A 2 -10.85 10.04 -14.75
C LYS A 2 -11.19 8.55 -14.93
N ARG A 3 -12.28 8.23 -15.64
CA ARG A 3 -12.71 6.83 -15.92
C ARG A 3 -11.74 6.08 -16.86
N VAL A 4 -11.08 6.78 -17.77
CA VAL A 4 -10.10 6.19 -18.71
C VAL A 4 -8.79 5.89 -17.98
N LEU A 5 -8.37 6.74 -17.05
CA LEU A 5 -7.18 6.53 -16.24
C LEU A 5 -7.31 5.30 -15.32
N VAL A 6 -8.48 5.14 -14.68
CA VAL A 6 -8.79 3.95 -13.86
C VAL A 6 -8.77 2.68 -14.71
N PHE A 7 -9.34 2.74 -15.91
CA PHE A 7 -9.32 1.60 -16.84
C PHE A 7 -7.90 1.24 -17.27
N ILE A 8 -7.05 2.22 -17.60
CA ILE A 8 -5.64 1.99 -17.94
C ILE A 8 -4.89 1.35 -16.77
N VAL A 9 -5.09 1.84 -15.55
CA VAL A 9 -4.46 1.26 -14.34
C VAL A 9 -4.92 -0.18 -14.12
N MET A 10 -6.21 -0.48 -14.27
CA MET A 10 -6.70 -1.86 -14.16
C MET A 10 -6.14 -2.78 -15.26
N VAL A 11 -6.07 -2.31 -16.51
CA VAL A 11 -5.50 -3.09 -17.61
C VAL A 11 -4.00 -3.35 -17.37
N LEU A 12 -3.24 -2.36 -16.89
CA LEU A 12 -1.83 -2.54 -16.53
C LEU A 12 -1.65 -3.54 -15.39
N LEU A 13 -2.53 -3.52 -14.39
CA LEU A 13 -2.53 -4.50 -13.30
C LEU A 13 -2.83 -5.92 -13.83
N VAL A 14 -3.83 -6.08 -14.71
CA VAL A 14 -4.19 -7.40 -15.27
C VAL A 14 -3.09 -7.96 -16.17
N VAL A 15 -2.46 -7.13 -16.99
CA VAL A 15 -1.35 -7.54 -17.87
C VAL A 15 -0.11 -7.90 -17.05
N GLY A 16 0.19 -7.15 -15.97
CA GLY A 16 1.27 -7.47 -15.05
C GLY A 16 1.07 -8.80 -14.32
N VAL A 17 -0.18 -9.13 -13.95
CA VAL A 17 -0.53 -10.42 -13.31
C VAL A 17 -0.36 -11.60 -14.26
N GLN A 18 -0.76 -11.48 -15.53
CA GLN A 18 -0.58 -12.56 -16.51
C GLN A 18 0.88 -12.79 -16.90
N ALA A 19 1.75 -11.79 -16.77
CA ALA A 19 3.19 -11.92 -17.06
C ALA A 19 3.98 -12.62 -15.94
N GLN A 20 3.42 -12.65 -14.72
CA GLN A 20 4.02 -13.31 -13.58
C GLN A 20 3.73 -14.82 -13.60
N LYS A 21 4.79 -15.64 -13.76
CA LYS A 21 4.67 -17.11 -13.68
C LYS A 21 4.52 -17.65 -12.25
N LYS A 22 4.76 -16.80 -11.24
CA LYS A 22 4.82 -17.16 -9.82
C LYS A 22 3.49 -16.91 -9.13
N SER A 23 3.09 -17.75 -8.17
CA SER A 23 1.89 -17.44 -7.37
C SER A 23 2.09 -16.16 -6.57
N VAL A 24 0.99 -15.43 -6.31
CA VAL A 24 1.01 -14.23 -5.44
C VAL A 24 1.34 -14.55 -3.98
N PHE A 25 1.30 -15.84 -3.60
CA PHE A 25 1.59 -16.35 -2.25
C PHE A 25 2.95 -17.06 -2.13
N ASP A 26 3.61 -17.42 -3.23
CA ASP A 26 4.88 -18.16 -3.17
C ASP A 26 6.03 -17.21 -2.87
N PRO A 27 6.95 -17.45 -1.94
CA PRO A 27 8.02 -16.50 -1.62
C PRO A 27 8.90 -16.17 -2.84
N VAL A 28 9.21 -14.89 -3.08
CA VAL A 28 10.14 -14.48 -4.14
C VAL A 28 11.57 -14.82 -3.74
N ARG A 29 12.32 -15.41 -4.66
CA ARG A 29 13.70 -15.83 -4.52
C ARG A 29 14.55 -15.17 -5.60
N VAL A 30 15.87 -15.19 -5.41
CA VAL A 30 16.81 -14.60 -6.37
C VAL A 30 16.68 -15.24 -7.76
N GLU A 31 16.43 -16.54 -7.83
CA GLU A 31 16.21 -17.29 -9.07
C GLU A 31 14.99 -16.83 -9.89
N ASP A 32 14.02 -16.17 -9.25
CA ASP A 32 12.84 -15.64 -9.95
C ASP A 32 13.11 -14.28 -10.59
N LEU A 33 14.19 -13.60 -10.20
CA LEU A 33 14.54 -12.30 -10.73
C LEU A 33 15.11 -12.49 -12.14
N ARG A 34 14.53 -11.79 -13.13
CA ARG A 34 15.04 -11.84 -14.50
C ARG A 34 16.37 -11.11 -14.56
N MET A 35 17.46 -11.86 -14.48
CA MET A 35 18.83 -11.35 -14.55
C MET A 35 19.38 -11.23 -15.98
N ASP A 36 18.58 -11.62 -16.98
CA ASP A 36 18.98 -11.63 -18.38
C ASP A 36 19.22 -10.19 -18.89
N ASP A 37 20.50 -9.87 -19.07
CA ASP A 37 21.08 -8.80 -19.90
C ASP A 37 21.15 -7.33 -19.42
N ALA A 38 20.98 -7.01 -18.14
CA ALA A 38 21.41 -5.69 -17.66
C ALA A 38 21.82 -5.66 -16.18
N LYS A 39 23.13 -5.49 -15.95
CA LYS A 39 23.76 -4.84 -14.77
C LYS A 39 22.90 -4.88 -13.49
N ALA A 40 23.08 -5.90 -12.63
CA ALA A 40 22.85 -5.97 -11.17
C ALA A 40 21.99 -4.87 -10.45
N GLY A 41 20.93 -4.37 -11.07
CA GLY A 41 20.26 -3.13 -10.67
C GLY A 41 18.89 -2.90 -11.33
N TYR A 42 18.50 -3.74 -12.30
CA TYR A 42 17.14 -3.80 -12.81
C TYR A 42 16.40 -4.90 -12.05
N GLY A 43 15.63 -4.53 -11.03
CA GLY A 43 14.81 -5.49 -10.29
C GLY A 43 13.59 -5.96 -11.10
N THR A 44 12.87 -6.92 -10.53
CA THR A 44 11.67 -7.50 -11.15
C THR A 44 10.44 -7.15 -10.34
N TRP A 45 9.36 -6.79 -11.02
CA TRP A 45 8.07 -6.48 -10.38
C TRP A 45 7.20 -7.74 -10.25
N PHE A 46 6.56 -7.88 -9.09
CA PHE A 46 5.62 -8.95 -8.79
C PHE A 46 4.37 -8.40 -8.11
N LEU A 47 3.21 -8.99 -8.40
CA LEU A 47 2.03 -8.83 -7.56
C LEU A 47 2.13 -9.78 -6.35
N ARG A 48 1.99 -9.22 -5.15
CA ARG A 48 2.09 -9.91 -3.86
C ARG A 48 0.89 -9.63 -2.99
N ILE A 49 0.61 -10.51 -2.05
CA ILE A 49 -0.16 -10.14 -0.87
C ILE A 49 0.80 -9.53 0.16
N ASN A 50 0.37 -8.43 0.77
CA ASN A 50 1.17 -7.68 1.70
C ASN A 50 0.30 -7.29 2.90
N THR A 51 0.95 -7.13 4.04
CA THR A 51 0.31 -6.68 5.26
C THR A 51 0.99 -5.43 5.78
N THR A 52 0.26 -4.60 6.50
CA THR A 52 0.77 -3.36 7.05
C THR A 52 0.28 -3.15 8.47
N LEU A 53 1.12 -2.55 9.30
CA LEU A 53 0.73 -1.99 10.59
C LEU A 53 0.93 -0.48 10.50
N SER A 54 -0.14 0.27 10.67
CA SER A 54 -0.11 1.72 10.75
C SER A 54 0.55 2.12 12.07
N ALA A 55 1.76 2.67 12.00
CA ALA A 55 2.46 3.22 13.14
C ALA A 55 1.80 4.53 13.59
N THR A 56 1.47 5.40 12.64
CA THR A 56 0.80 6.68 12.88
C THR A 56 -0.24 6.93 11.80
N THR A 57 -1.45 7.29 12.20
CA THR A 57 -2.49 7.83 11.32
C THR A 57 -2.77 9.26 11.71
N ALA A 58 -2.76 10.18 10.73
CA ALA A 58 -3.10 11.58 10.91
C ALA A 58 -4.35 11.92 10.09
N LYS A 59 -5.46 12.16 10.77
CA LYS A 59 -6.76 12.47 10.18
C LYS A 59 -6.96 13.97 10.12
N LEU A 60 -7.59 14.46 9.05
CA LEU A 60 -7.94 15.88 8.93
C LEU A 60 -9.09 16.22 9.90
N SER A 61 -8.86 17.19 10.79
CA SER A 61 -9.88 17.72 11.69
C SER A 61 -10.47 19.02 11.13
N PHE A 62 -11.76 19.23 11.37
CA PHE A 62 -12.49 20.40 10.89
C PHE A 62 -13.43 20.89 11.98
N ASP A 63 -13.58 22.21 12.09
CA ASP A 63 -14.45 22.85 13.07
C ASP A 63 -15.95 22.74 12.71
N GLU A 64 -16.79 23.39 13.50
CA GLU A 64 -18.24 23.44 13.31
C GLU A 64 -18.67 24.18 12.04
N ALA A 65 -17.87 25.18 11.60
CA ALA A 65 -18.06 25.88 10.33
C ALA A 65 -17.58 25.06 9.12
N GLY A 66 -16.88 23.94 9.37
CA GLY A 66 -16.32 23.06 8.35
C GLY A 66 -14.96 23.52 7.81
N GLU A 67 -14.30 24.47 8.46
CA GLU A 67 -12.95 24.91 8.15
C GLU A 67 -11.91 23.95 8.73
N PHE A 68 -10.74 23.86 8.08
CA PHE A 68 -9.67 22.96 8.53
C PHE A 68 -9.08 23.47 9.85
N ASN A 69 -9.07 22.61 10.87
CA ASN A 69 -8.65 22.97 12.24
C ASN A 69 -7.44 22.15 12.74
N GLY A 70 -6.80 21.36 11.88
CA GLY A 70 -5.58 20.62 12.21
C GLY A 70 -5.67 19.12 11.99
N PHE A 71 -4.86 18.37 12.73
CA PHE A 71 -4.73 16.91 12.59
C PHE A 71 -5.03 16.18 13.89
N GLU A 72 -5.88 15.16 13.81
CA GLU A 72 -6.07 14.17 14.88
C GLU A 72 -5.18 12.97 14.61
N SER A 73 -4.28 12.64 15.53
CA SER A 73 -3.30 11.56 15.34
C SER A 73 -3.58 10.38 16.27
N ALA A 74 -3.40 9.17 15.75
CA ALA A 74 -3.48 7.93 16.51
C ALA A 74 -2.32 7.00 16.17
N PHE A 75 -1.72 6.40 17.19
CA PHE A 75 -0.59 5.48 17.06
C PHE A 75 -1.07 4.03 17.06
N LEU A 76 -0.36 3.16 16.32
CA LEU A 76 -0.64 1.71 16.24
C LEU A 76 -2.12 1.40 16.00
N SER A 77 -2.75 2.18 15.14
CA SER A 77 -4.20 2.32 15.16
C SER A 77 -4.93 1.43 14.15
N ARG A 78 -4.19 0.84 13.19
CA ARG A 78 -4.76 0.01 12.13
C ARG A 78 -3.80 -1.08 11.69
N ILE A 79 -4.35 -2.24 11.38
CA ILE A 79 -3.67 -3.31 10.64
C ILE A 79 -4.32 -3.45 9.27
N GLY A 80 -3.55 -3.80 8.25
CA GLY A 80 -4.01 -3.89 6.89
C GLY A 80 -3.52 -5.11 6.16
N PHE A 81 -4.31 -5.53 5.17
CA PHE A 81 -3.93 -6.57 4.23
C PHE A 81 -4.42 -6.20 2.83
N GLY A 82 -3.69 -6.62 1.81
CA GLY A 82 -4.11 -6.40 0.43
C GLY A 82 -2.99 -6.60 -0.59
N PRO A 83 -3.29 -6.37 -1.87
CA PRO A 83 -2.33 -6.52 -2.94
C PRO A 83 -1.26 -5.42 -2.91
N ALA A 84 -0.05 -5.81 -3.28
CA ALA A 84 1.11 -4.96 -3.49
C ALA A 84 1.72 -5.25 -4.86
N TYR A 85 1.92 -4.22 -5.67
CA TYR A 85 2.81 -4.30 -6.82
C TYR A 85 4.20 -3.93 -6.33
N ALA A 86 5.06 -4.94 -6.18
CA ALA A 86 6.32 -4.87 -5.46
C ALA A 86 7.50 -5.15 -6.38
N HIS A 87 8.52 -4.30 -6.29
CA HIS A 87 9.77 -4.43 -7.01
C HIS A 87 10.81 -5.11 -6.12
N TYR A 88 11.39 -6.19 -6.64
CA TYR A 88 12.40 -6.98 -5.95
C TYR A 88 13.76 -6.82 -6.61
N ILE A 89 14.78 -6.62 -5.79
CA ILE A 89 16.18 -6.64 -6.18
C ILE A 89 16.91 -7.77 -5.45
N GLU A 90 18.03 -8.23 -6.01
CA GLU A 90 18.96 -9.03 -5.24
C GLU A 90 19.77 -8.10 -4.32
N LYS A 91 19.84 -8.46 -3.04
CA LYS A 91 20.73 -7.84 -2.05
C LYS A 91 21.25 -8.93 -1.13
N ASP A 92 22.57 -9.06 -1.03
CA ASP A 92 23.24 -10.03 -0.15
C ASP A 92 22.76 -11.49 -0.38
N GLY A 93 22.51 -11.86 -1.65
CA GLY A 93 22.01 -13.19 -2.03
C GLY A 93 20.54 -13.45 -1.69
N GLN A 94 19.77 -12.41 -1.35
CA GLN A 94 18.33 -12.50 -1.06
C GLN A 94 17.52 -11.59 -1.98
N ALA A 95 16.31 -12.02 -2.34
CA ALA A 95 15.36 -11.16 -3.02
C ALA A 95 14.68 -10.24 -2.01
N VAL A 96 14.91 -8.93 -2.14
CA VAL A 96 14.40 -7.91 -1.23
C VAL A 96 13.43 -7.00 -1.97
N ASN A 97 12.24 -6.83 -1.41
CA ASN A 97 11.30 -5.79 -1.85
C ASN A 97 11.88 -4.42 -1.48
N ASN A 98 12.34 -3.65 -2.46
CA ASN A 98 12.88 -2.31 -2.21
C ASN A 98 11.82 -1.21 -2.40
N TYR A 99 10.82 -1.42 -3.27
CA TYR A 99 9.73 -0.48 -3.50
C TYR A 99 8.41 -1.21 -3.77
N SER A 100 7.30 -0.70 -3.23
CA SER A 100 5.98 -1.20 -3.62
C SER A 100 4.89 -0.12 -3.61
N ILE A 101 3.90 -0.33 -4.46
CA ILE A 101 2.62 0.41 -4.41
C ILE A 101 1.58 -0.59 -3.89
N ASN A 102 0.92 -0.25 -2.80
CA ASN A 102 -0.01 -1.15 -2.12
C ASN A 102 -1.41 -0.57 -2.05
N ALA A 103 -2.40 -1.43 -2.13
CA ALA A 103 -3.78 -1.14 -1.76
C ALA A 103 -4.17 -2.04 -0.59
N PHE A 104 -4.59 -1.43 0.53
CA PHE A 104 -4.92 -2.14 1.76
C PHE A 104 -6.40 -1.98 2.11
N LEU A 105 -7.02 -3.07 2.55
CA LEU A 105 -8.14 -3.01 3.47
C LEU A 105 -7.58 -2.93 4.88
N LEU A 106 -8.02 -1.93 5.64
CA LEU A 106 -7.55 -1.63 6.98
C LEU A 106 -8.65 -1.94 8.00
N THR A 107 -8.30 -2.74 8.99
CA THR A 107 -9.13 -2.99 10.16
C THR A 107 -8.64 -2.17 11.35
N PRO A 108 -9.56 -1.61 12.16
CA PRO A 108 -9.19 -0.85 13.34
C PRO A 108 -8.51 -1.76 14.38
N THR A 109 -7.62 -1.18 15.18
CA THR A 109 -7.06 -1.81 16.37
C THR A 109 -7.36 -0.94 17.58
N GLU A 110 -6.44 -0.10 18.06
CA GLU A 110 -6.70 0.89 19.11
C GLU A 110 -6.99 2.29 18.53
N GLY A 111 -7.90 3.04 19.16
CA GLY A 111 -8.17 4.45 18.84
C GLY A 111 -9.12 4.71 17.65
N PHE A 112 -9.51 3.69 16.88
CA PHE A 112 -10.54 3.79 15.83
C PHE A 112 -11.52 2.63 15.87
N THR A 113 -12.71 2.81 15.29
CA THR A 113 -13.76 1.78 15.22
C THR A 113 -14.14 1.39 13.79
N ASN A 114 -13.58 2.07 12.79
CA ASN A 114 -14.07 2.00 11.42
C ASN A 114 -13.10 1.25 10.51
N LEU A 115 -13.65 0.50 9.55
CA LEU A 115 -12.88 -0.02 8.42
C LEU A 115 -12.42 1.15 7.54
N ALA A 116 -11.27 0.96 6.89
CA ALA A 116 -10.80 1.89 5.89
C ALA A 116 -10.15 1.17 4.71
N ILE A 117 -9.98 1.91 3.64
CA ILE A 117 -9.08 1.54 2.55
C ILE A 117 -7.90 2.50 2.52
N ALA A 118 -6.72 2.04 2.11
CA ALA A 118 -5.58 2.92 1.91
C ALA A 118 -4.78 2.54 0.67
N SER A 119 -4.19 3.56 0.04
CA SER A 119 -3.16 3.40 -0.97
C SER A 119 -1.85 3.94 -0.41
N THR A 120 -0.79 3.14 -0.49
CA THR A 120 0.51 3.50 0.07
C THR A 120 1.62 3.28 -0.95
N PHE A 121 2.67 4.08 -0.83
CA PHE A 121 3.97 3.78 -1.40
C PHE A 121 4.87 3.27 -0.28
N SER A 122 5.67 2.26 -0.57
CA SER A 122 6.62 1.68 0.38
C SER A 122 8.02 1.70 -0.17
N MET A 123 8.96 1.94 0.73
CA MET A 123 10.38 1.79 0.52
C MET A 123 10.88 0.80 1.56
N TYR A 124 11.36 -0.34 1.12
CA TYR A 124 11.60 -1.51 1.98
C TYR A 124 10.38 -1.86 2.84
N ASN A 125 10.54 -1.85 4.17
CA ASN A 125 9.49 -2.15 5.13
C ASN A 125 8.72 -0.92 5.62
N VAL A 126 9.04 0.29 5.16
CA VAL A 126 8.35 1.50 5.60
C VAL A 126 7.37 1.95 4.52
N ASN A 127 6.16 2.34 4.91
CA ASN A 127 5.14 2.83 4.01
C ASN A 127 4.55 4.17 4.45
N ILE A 128 4.16 4.96 3.46
CA ILE A 128 3.42 6.20 3.61
C ILE A 128 2.26 6.20 2.61
N GLY A 129 1.11 6.73 3.01
CA GLY A 129 0.00 6.82 2.08
C GLY A 129 -1.19 7.60 2.58
N LEU A 130 -2.24 7.50 1.78
CA LEU A 130 -3.54 8.11 2.02
C LEU A 130 -4.56 7.00 2.22
N GLY A 131 -5.42 7.19 3.22
CA GLY A 131 -6.54 6.31 3.48
C GLY A 131 -7.86 7.05 3.59
N TYR A 132 -8.91 6.25 3.56
CA TYR A 132 -10.29 6.69 3.60
C TYR A 132 -11.09 5.81 4.56
N ASP A 133 -11.63 6.43 5.61
CA ASP A 133 -12.57 5.81 6.54
C ASP A 133 -13.92 5.54 5.89
N ILE A 134 -14.40 4.31 5.98
CA ILE A 134 -15.71 3.91 5.48
C ILE A 134 -16.75 4.25 6.56
N ILE A 135 -17.04 5.55 6.71
CA ILE A 135 -18.06 6.06 7.63
C ILE A 135 -19.21 6.62 6.82
N LYS A 136 -20.41 6.09 7.07
CA LYS A 136 -21.65 6.56 6.44
C LYS A 136 -22.01 7.95 6.98
N ASP A 137 -22.61 8.79 6.14
CA ASP A 137 -23.18 10.09 6.52
C ASP A 137 -22.17 11.15 7.02
N GLN A 138 -20.86 10.87 6.92
CA GLN A 138 -19.78 11.82 7.18
C GLN A 138 -19.33 12.50 5.87
N PRO A 139 -19.07 13.82 5.88
CA PRO A 139 -18.53 14.51 4.70
C PRO A 139 -17.23 13.85 4.22
N PHE A 140 -17.09 13.66 2.90
CA PHE A 140 -15.95 12.96 2.28
C PHE A 140 -14.58 13.42 2.81
N LYS A 141 -14.38 14.73 2.94
CA LYS A 141 -13.13 15.33 3.43
C LYS A 141 -12.76 14.91 4.86
N LYS A 142 -13.77 14.65 5.71
CA LYS A 142 -13.57 14.20 7.09
C LYS A 142 -13.23 12.72 7.18
N ASN A 143 -13.28 11.96 6.09
CA ASN A 143 -12.91 10.54 6.07
C ASN A 143 -11.49 10.31 5.58
N ILE A 144 -10.78 11.34 5.11
CA ILE A 144 -9.42 11.20 4.59
C ILE A 144 -8.42 11.24 5.75
N PHE A 145 -7.43 10.36 5.69
CA PHE A 145 -6.29 10.38 6.60
C PHE A 145 -4.98 10.09 5.88
N LEU A 146 -3.88 10.55 6.46
CA LEU A 146 -2.53 10.14 6.14
C LEU A 146 -2.15 8.96 7.02
N MET A 147 -1.39 8.02 6.46
CA MET A 147 -0.90 6.84 7.17
C MET A 147 0.61 6.71 6.98
N PHE A 148 1.29 6.40 8.07
CA PHE A 148 2.68 5.99 8.11
C PHE A 148 2.74 4.65 8.82
N GLY A 149 3.43 3.68 8.24
CA GLY A 149 3.41 2.33 8.76
C GLY A 149 4.62 1.51 8.38
N VAL A 150 4.59 0.29 8.88
CA VAL A 150 5.52 -0.76 8.49
C VAL A 150 4.78 -1.83 7.71
N GLN A 151 5.41 -2.38 6.68
CA GLN A 151 4.88 -3.47 5.89
C GLN A 151 5.66 -4.76 6.07
N MET A 152 4.93 -5.86 5.95
CA MET A 152 5.47 -7.21 5.91
C MET A 152 4.91 -7.89 4.66
N THR A 153 5.80 -8.12 3.70
CA THR A 153 5.45 -8.81 2.46
C THR A 153 5.47 -10.32 2.71
N LEU A 154 4.37 -10.98 2.32
CA LEU A 154 4.23 -12.44 2.32
C LEU A 154 4.76 -13.00 1.01
#